data_AF-A0A0L0LH82-F1
#
_entry.id   AF-A0A0L0LH82-F1
#
_cell.length_a   1.000
_cell.length_b   1.000
_cell.length_c   1.000
_cell.angle_alpha   90.00
_cell.angle_beta   90.00
_cell.angle_gamma   90.00
#
_symmetry.space_group_name_H-M   'P 1'
#
loop_
_entity.id
_entity.type
_entity.pdbx_description
1 polymer ?
#
loop_
_entity_poly.entity_id
_entity_poly.type
_entity_poly.pdbx_seq_one_letter_code
_entity_poly.pdbx_strand_id
1 'polypeptide(L)'
;MTESKTKEHPFSGKTGRILVLVFTLLYIAASGIYFFTTGVKEFTLYLAVLLVLVGLVAWTLPRTRLPVWSLWLLSILGLLHALGGGVQVNGDVLYNFILIPIVITV
;
A
#
# COMPACT_ATOMS: atom_id res chain seq x y z
N MET A 1 42.99 -0.38 -12.28
CA MET A 1 41.78 -1.22 -12.34
C MET A 1 40.77 -0.60 -11.37
N THR A 2 40.07 0.44 -11.82
CA THR A 2 39.16 1.24 -10.99
C THR A 2 37.80 0.55 -10.97
N GLU A 3 37.37 0.08 -9.80
CA GLU A 3 36.04 -0.47 -9.57
C GLU A 3 34.98 0.54 -10.04
N SER A 4 34.28 0.19 -11.11
CA SER A 4 33.03 0.82 -11.49
C SER A 4 32.02 0.57 -10.37
N LYS A 5 31.84 1.55 -9.47
CA LYS A 5 30.66 1.61 -8.60
C LYS A 5 29.43 1.63 -9.49
N THR A 6 28.90 0.46 -9.79
CA THR A 6 27.65 0.31 -10.52
C THR A 6 26.59 0.94 -9.62
N LYS A 7 26.07 2.10 -10.02
CA LYS A 7 25.06 2.83 -9.25
C LYS A 7 23.88 1.88 -9.04
N GLU A 8 23.61 1.48 -7.81
CA GLU A 8 22.42 0.68 -7.53
C GLU A 8 21.20 1.47 -8.02
N HIS A 9 20.46 0.90 -8.97
CA HIS A 9 19.22 1.52 -9.42
C HIS A 9 18.29 1.65 -8.21
N PRO A 10 17.52 2.75 -8.09
CA PRO A 10 16.57 2.95 -6.98
C PRO A 10 15.51 1.84 -6.87
N PHE A 11 15.35 1.04 -7.93
CA PHE A 11 14.47 -0.13 -8.00
C PHE A 11 15.20 -1.48 -7.76
N SER A 12 16.41 -1.46 -7.19
CA SER A 12 17.22 -2.65 -6.92
C SER A 12 17.91 -2.57 -5.55
N GLY A 13 18.35 -3.73 -5.05
CA GLY A 13 19.20 -3.82 -3.87
C GLY A 13 18.53 -3.45 -2.53
N LYS A 14 19.36 -3.10 -1.55
CA LYS A 14 18.89 -2.74 -0.19
C LYS A 14 18.19 -1.38 -0.17
N THR A 15 18.71 -0.42 -0.94
CA THR A 15 18.18 0.95 -1.03
C THR A 15 16.73 0.95 -1.53
N GLY A 16 16.44 0.17 -2.57
CA GLY A 16 15.07 0.04 -3.09
C GLY A 16 14.09 -0.55 -2.08
N ARG A 17 14.52 -1.52 -1.25
CA ARG A 17 13.68 -2.09 -0.19
C ARG A 17 13.33 -1.06 0.88
N ILE A 18 14.31 -0.24 1.28
CA ILE A 18 14.10 0.83 2.27
C ILE A 18 13.14 1.89 1.71
N LEU A 19 13.30 2.26 0.44
CA LEU A 19 12.39 3.20 -0.23
C LEU A 19 10.94 2.71 -0.23
N VAL A 20 10.71 1.44 -0.60
CA VAL A 20 9.36 0.84 -0.55
C VAL A 20 8.81 0.85 0.87
N LEU A 21 9.62 0.49 1.86
CA LEU A 21 9.19 0.45 3.25
C LEU A 21 8.79 1.83 3.77
N VAL A 22 9.61 2.86 3.51
CA VAL A 22 9.32 4.24 3.90
C VAL A 22 8.03 4.72 3.22
N PHE A 23 7.89 4.49 1.91
CA PHE A 23 6.67 4.81 1.20
C PHE A 23 5.44 4.09 1.80
N THR A 24 5.59 2.81 2.12
CA THR A 24 4.52 2.00 2.73
C THR A 24 4.08 2.55 4.07
N LEU A 25 5.03 2.81 4.96
CA LEU A 25 4.75 3.33 6.30
C LEU A 25 4.16 4.75 6.25
N LEU A 26 4.62 5.60 5.33
CA LEU A 26 4.09 6.95 5.17
C LEU A 26 2.62 6.94 4.76
N TYR A 27 2.23 6.15 3.76
CA TYR A 27 0.82 6.13 3.38
C TYR A 27 -0.05 5.45 4.45
N ILE A 28 0.45 4.42 5.13
CA ILE A 28 -0.30 3.79 6.23
C ILE A 28 -0.55 4.79 7.36
N ALA A 29 0.46 5.58 7.73
CA ALA A 29 0.31 6.62 8.73
C ALA A 29 -0.69 7.69 8.29
N ALA A 30 -0.60 8.15 7.03
CA ALA A 30 -1.55 9.12 6.46
C ALA A 30 -2.99 8.57 6.44
N SER A 31 -3.19 7.32 6.03
CA SER A 31 -4.49 6.64 6.06
C SER A 31 -5.01 6.49 7.48
N GLY A 32 -4.16 6.14 8.44
CA GLY A 32 -4.53 6.05 9.87
C GLY A 32 -5.02 7.38 10.42
N ILE A 33 -4.31 8.47 10.15
CA ILE A 33 -4.73 9.82 10.55
C ILE A 33 -6.08 10.16 9.89
N TYR A 34 -6.22 9.90 8.59
CA TYR A 34 -7.45 10.19 7.85
C TYR A 34 -8.66 9.39 8.36
N PHE A 35 -8.51 8.09 8.67
CA PHE A 35 -9.61 7.28 9.23
C PHE A 35 -10.00 7.72 10.63
N PHE A 36 -9.02 8.14 11.44
CA PHE A 36 -9.27 8.64 12.78
C PHE A 36 -10.07 9.95 12.75
N THR A 37 -9.81 10.84 11.79
CA THR A 37 -10.51 12.14 11.68
C THR A 37 -11.87 12.04 11.00
N THR A 38 -12.10 11.05 10.13
CA THR A 38 -13.36 10.86 9.40
C THR A 38 -14.39 9.99 10.12
N GLY A 39 -14.01 9.32 11.21
CA GLY A 39 -14.94 8.59 12.09
C GLY A 39 -15.40 7.22 11.55
N VAL A 40 -14.85 6.76 10.42
CA VAL A 40 -15.14 5.45 9.81
C VAL A 40 -14.42 4.33 10.59
N LYS A 41 -15.04 3.90 11.70
CA LYS A 41 -14.46 2.88 12.61
C LYS A 41 -14.25 1.53 11.94
N GLU A 42 -15.11 1.16 11.00
CA GLU A 42 -15.00 -0.08 10.21
C GLU A 42 -13.66 -0.14 9.44
N PHE A 43 -13.17 1.00 8.98
CA PHE A 43 -11.89 1.10 8.25
C PHE A 43 -10.65 1.06 9.11
N THR A 44 -10.78 1.24 10.42
CA THR A 44 -9.65 1.11 11.34
C THR A 44 -9.19 -0.34 11.46
N LEU A 45 -10.12 -1.30 11.43
CA LEU A 45 -9.80 -2.73 11.45
C LEU A 45 -9.09 -3.17 10.16
N TYR A 46 -9.52 -2.67 9.01
CA TYR A 46 -8.86 -2.96 7.73
C TYR A 46 -7.43 -2.45 7.68
N LEU A 47 -7.15 -1.29 8.27
CA LEU A 47 -5.77 -0.80 8.40
C LEU A 47 -4.90 -1.71 9.28
N ALA A 48 -5.47 -2.28 10.35
CA ALA A 48 -4.78 -3.27 11.17
C ALA A 48 -4.45 -4.55 10.39
N VAL A 49 -5.38 -5.04 9.56
CA VAL A 49 -5.12 -6.18 8.65
C VAL A 49 -4.00 -5.85 7.67
N LEU A 50 -4.00 -4.64 7.10
CA LEU A 50 -2.95 -4.20 6.18
C LEU A 50 -1.57 -4.19 6.87
N LEU A 51 -1.48 -3.70 8.11
CA LEU A 51 -0.26 -3.75 8.91
C LEU A 51 0.23 -5.18 9.16
N VAL A 52 -0.68 -6.11 9.46
CA VAL A 52 -0.35 -7.53 9.62
C VAL A 52 0.23 -8.11 8.32
N LEU A 53 -0.40 -7.83 7.18
CA LEU A 53 0.08 -8.30 5.88
C LEU A 53 1.46 -7.71 5.54
N VAL A 54 1.68 -6.42 5.75
CA VAL A 54 3.00 -5.78 5.55
C VAL A 54 4.05 -6.43 6.46
N GLY A 55 3.72 -6.67 7.73
CA GLY A 55 4.58 -7.38 8.67
C GLY A 55 4.90 -8.81 8.22
N LEU A 56 3.91 -9.54 7.69
CA LEU A 56 4.08 -10.89 7.16
C LEU A 56 4.99 -10.91 5.93
N VAL A 57 4.83 -9.94 5.02
CA VAL A 57 5.71 -9.78 3.86
C VAL A 57 7.13 -9.49 4.32
N ALA A 58 7.32 -8.56 5.26
CA ALA A 58 8.64 -8.24 5.81
C ALA A 58 9.30 -9.46 6.48
N TRP A 59 8.53 -10.25 7.24
CA TRP A 59 9.02 -11.46 7.91
C TRP A 59 9.39 -12.56 6.91
N THR A 60 8.59 -12.75 5.86
CA THR A 60 8.85 -13.78 4.85
C THR A 60 9.93 -13.38 3.84
N LEU A 61 10.27 -12.09 3.74
CA LEU A 61 11.20 -11.54 2.75
C LEU A 61 12.58 -12.24 2.69
N PRO A 62 13.22 -12.63 3.81
CA PRO A 62 14.49 -13.37 3.76
C PRO A 62 14.37 -14.76 3.12
N ARG A 63 13.20 -15.39 3.21
CA ARG A 63 12.93 -16.72 2.66
C ARG A 63 12.44 -16.65 1.21
N THR A 64 11.55 -15.71 0.91
CA THR A 64 10.91 -15.58 -0.40
C THR A 64 11.81 -14.89 -1.43
N ARG A 65 12.82 -14.12 -0.97
CA ARG A 65 13.77 -13.39 -1.82
C ARG A 65 13.07 -12.53 -2.89
N LEU A 66 11.91 -11.97 -2.53
CA LEU A 66 11.10 -11.17 -3.45
C LEU A 66 11.92 -10.02 -4.04
N PRO A 67 11.86 -9.83 -5.37
CA PRO A 67 12.55 -8.71 -6.02
C PRO A 67 11.86 -7.39 -5.67
N VAL A 68 12.62 -6.30 -5.67
CA VAL A 68 12.14 -4.97 -5.22
C VAL A 68 10.91 -4.49 -6.01
N TRP A 69 10.82 -4.78 -7.31
CA TRP A 69 9.65 -4.41 -8.12
C TRP A 69 8.35 -5.06 -7.61
N SER A 70 8.41 -6.30 -7.10
CA SER A 70 7.24 -6.97 -6.54
C SER A 70 6.80 -6.32 -5.22
N LEU A 71 7.74 -5.81 -4.42
CA LEU A 71 7.43 -5.06 -3.21
C LEU A 71 6.75 -3.72 -3.54
N TRP A 72 7.17 -3.06 -4.62
CA TRP A 72 6.47 -1.87 -5.13
C TRP A 72 5.02 -2.19 -5.55
N LEU A 73 4.79 -3.27 -6.29
CA LEU A 73 3.43 -3.68 -6.67
C LEU A 73 2.56 -3.99 -5.46
N LEU A 74 3.08 -4.74 -4.48
CA LEU A 74 2.38 -5.02 -3.22
C LEU A 74 2.07 -3.73 -2.45
N SER A 75 3.01 -2.79 -2.42
CA SER A 75 2.83 -1.50 -1.76
C SER A 75 1.80 -0.62 -2.46
N ILE A 76 1.81 -0.56 -3.80
CA ILE A 76 0.83 0.19 -4.59
C ILE A 76 -0.56 -0.42 -4.43
N LEU A 77 -0.66 -1.75 -4.45
CA LEU A 77 -1.90 -2.47 -4.18
C LEU A 77 -2.47 -2.12 -2.79
N GLY A 78 -1.61 -2.10 -1.76
CA GLY A 78 -1.99 -1.69 -0.41
C GLY A 78 -2.48 -0.24 -0.33
N LEU A 79 -1.80 0.69 -1.03
CA LEU A 79 -2.24 2.08 -1.13
C LEU A 79 -3.61 2.20 -1.80
N LEU A 80 -3.81 1.54 -2.96
CA LEU A 80 -5.09 1.55 -3.66
C LEU A 80 -6.22 0.98 -2.80
N HIS A 81 -5.93 -0.02 -1.99
CA HIS A 81 -6.89 -0.59 -1.05
C HIS A 81 -7.28 0.41 0.05
N ALA A 82 -6.30 1.08 0.64
CA ALA A 82 -6.55 2.11 1.64
C ALA A 82 -7.33 3.31 1.06
N LEU A 83 -7.04 3.71 -0.19
CA LEU A 83 -7.78 4.77 -0.86
C LEU A 83 -9.22 4.34 -1.22
N GLY A 84 -9.39 3.14 -1.75
CA GLY A 84 -10.68 2.61 -2.17
C GLY A 84 -11.67 2.44 -1.02
N GLY A 85 -11.19 1.92 0.10
CA GLY A 85 -11.99 1.79 1.31
C GLY A 85 -12.14 3.09 2.10
N GLY A 86 -11.12 3.92 2.04
CA GLY A 86 -11.00 5.08 2.90
C GLY A 86 -11.68 6.34 2.38
N VAL A 87 -11.36 6.71 1.14
CA VAL A 87 -11.73 8.00 0.58
C VAL A 87 -13.23 8.06 0.39
N GLN A 88 -13.87 9.03 1.03
CA GLN A 88 -15.29 9.31 0.84
C GLN A 88 -15.52 10.10 -0.45
N VAL A 89 -16.38 9.59 -1.32
CA VAL A 89 -16.84 10.22 -2.56
C VAL A 89 -18.36 10.17 -2.59
N ASN A 90 -19.02 11.32 -2.74
CA ASN A 90 -20.49 11.44 -2.75
C ASN A 90 -21.20 10.84 -1.51
N GLY A 91 -20.54 10.90 -0.34
CA GLY A 91 -21.10 10.40 0.93
C GLY A 91 -20.96 8.90 1.15
N ASP A 92 -20.27 8.19 0.25
CA ASP A 92 -19.96 6.76 0.40
C ASP A 92 -18.47 6.50 0.09
N VAL A 93 -17.97 5.30 0.36
CA VAL A 93 -16.57 4.93 0.11
C VAL A 93 -16.30 4.78 -1.40
N LEU A 94 -15.08 5.10 -1.83
CA LEU A 94 -14.67 5.06 -3.24
C LEU A 94 -14.93 3.69 -3.91
N TYR A 95 -14.86 2.58 -3.17
CA TYR A 95 -15.21 1.25 -3.68
C TYR A 95 -16.69 1.08 -4.07
N ASN A 96 -17.59 1.86 -3.50
CA ASN A 96 -19.02 1.83 -3.88
C ASN A 96 -19.30 2.72 -5.10
N PHE A 97 -18.29 3.41 -5.63
CA PHE A 97 -18.47 4.26 -6.79
C PHE A 97 -18.62 3.45 -8.09
N ILE A 98 -19.84 3.46 -8.64
CA ILE A 98 -20.16 2.80 -9.91
C ILE A 98 -19.67 3.66 -11.07
N LEU A 99 -18.58 3.25 -11.72
CA LEU A 99 -18.00 3.94 -12.88
C LEU A 99 -18.84 3.76 -14.15
N ILE A 100 -19.27 2.53 -14.40
CA ILE A 100 -20.08 2.16 -15.57
C ILE A 100 -21.20 1.23 -15.08
N PRO A 101 -22.46 1.67 -15.07
CA PRO A 101 -23.57 0.84 -14.64
C PRO A 101 -23.89 -0.20 -15.72
N ILE A 102 -23.38 -1.43 -15.53
CA ILE A 102 -23.63 -2.56 -16.46
C ILE A 102 -24.99 -3.21 -16.17
N VAL A 103 -25.42 -3.18 -14.92
CA VAL A 103 -26.76 -3.61 -14.50
C VAL A 103 -27.33 -2.50 -13.63
N ILE A 104 -28.45 -1.92 -14.05
CA ILE A 104 -29.25 -1.02 -13.22
C ILE A 104 -30.32 -1.91 -12.60
N THR A 105 -30.14 -2.30 -11.33
CA THR A 105 -31.26 -2.86 -10.56
C THR A 105 -32.01 -1.68 -9.97
N VAL A 106 -33.23 -1.46 -10.46
CA VAL A 106 -34.16 -0.41 -9.99
C VAL A 106 -34.75 -0.81 -8.65
#